data_AF-A0A1B9NLA2-F1
#
_entry.id   AF-A0A1B9NLA2-F1
#
_cell.length_a   1.000
_cell.length_b   1.000
_cell.length_c   1.000
_cell.angle_alpha   90.00
_cell.angle_beta   90.00
_cell.angle_gamma   90.00
#
_symmetry.space_group_name_H-M   'P 1'
#
loop_
_entity.id
_entity.type
_entity.pdbx_description
1 polymer ?
#
loop_
_entity_poly.entity_id
_entity_poly.type
_entity_poly.pdbx_seq_one_letter_code
_entity_poly.pdbx_strand_id
1 'polypeptide(L)'
;MKGFKFSHYISRMALNGTSVAVYCNKDQSVYRLIAERGGCKIRSSIEVHLTNEEYEEYEEYEEYEEYEELPHDPYNLMDRFLHTASMCGIYFH
;
A
#
# COMPACT_ATOMS: atom_id res chain seq x y z
N MET A 1 7.95 14.26 8.39
CA MET A 1 6.48 14.21 8.56
C MET A 1 6.17 14.18 10.05
N LYS A 2 5.54 15.21 10.62
CA LYS A 2 5.22 15.20 12.06
C LYS A 2 4.03 14.28 12.30
N GLY A 3 4.16 13.32 13.23
CA GLY A 3 3.05 12.49 13.71
C GLY A 3 2.82 11.16 13.01
N PHE A 4 3.46 10.89 11.87
CA PHE A 4 3.33 9.63 11.13
C PHE A 4 4.64 8.84 11.17
N LYS A 5 4.56 7.53 11.38
CA LYS A 5 5.69 6.59 11.39
C LYS A 5 5.51 5.57 10.29
N PHE A 6 6.61 5.16 9.67
CA PHE A 6 6.62 4.05 8.74
C PHE A 6 6.12 2.78 9.45
N SER A 7 5.22 2.06 8.79
CA SER A 7 4.70 0.77 9.25
C SER A 7 5.33 -0.35 8.44
N HIS A 8 5.02 -0.42 7.14
CA HIS A 8 5.50 -1.45 6.21
C HIS A 8 5.31 -1.01 4.75
N TYR A 9 5.80 -1.81 3.80
CA TYR A 9 5.42 -1.68 2.39
C TYR A 9 4.25 -2.61 2.08
N ILE A 10 3.31 -2.15 1.23
CA ILE A 10 2.11 -2.94 0.88
C ILE A 10 2.46 -4.29 0.22
N SER A 11 3.65 -4.37 -0.39
CA SER A 11 4.18 -5.56 -1.02
C SER A 11 5.67 -5.68 -0.72
N ARG A 12 6.17 -6.91 -0.66
CA ARG A 12 7.62 -7.20 -0.57
C ARG A 12 8.34 -6.93 -1.89
N MET A 13 7.59 -6.70 -2.97
CA MET A 13 8.12 -6.43 -4.30
C MET A 13 8.14 -4.93 -4.59
N ALA A 14 9.07 -4.52 -5.45
CA ALA A 14 9.11 -3.20 -6.04
C ALA A 14 9.03 -3.34 -7.56
N LEU A 15 8.10 -2.65 -8.21
CA LEU A 15 7.95 -2.67 -9.66
C LEU A 15 8.61 -1.43 -10.28
N ASN A 16 9.54 -1.61 -11.22
CA ASN A 16 10.36 -0.51 -11.77
C ASN A 16 11.00 0.36 -10.67
N GLY A 17 11.49 -0.28 -9.60
CA GLY A 17 12.08 0.37 -8.43
C GLY A 17 11.09 1.19 -7.60
N THR A 18 9.78 1.04 -7.85
CA THR A 18 8.70 1.74 -7.16
C THR A 18 8.06 0.82 -6.12
N SER A 19 7.88 1.33 -4.90
CA SER A 19 7.21 0.67 -3.79
C SER A 19 6.11 1.59 -3.25
N VAL A 20 5.10 1.03 -2.58
CA VAL A 20 4.10 1.83 -1.84
C VAL A 20 4.31 1.59 -0.35
N ALA A 21 4.70 2.65 0.36
CA ALA A 21 4.95 2.64 1.79
C ALA A 21 3.72 3.08 2.56
N VAL A 22 3.42 2.36 3.63
CA VAL A 22 2.32 2.64 4.57
C VAL A 22 2.91 3.35 5.79
N TYR A 23 2.35 4.50 6.13
CA TYR A 23 2.68 5.24 7.34
C TYR A 23 1.43 5.39 8.20
N CYS A 24 1.53 5.20 9.51
CA CYS A 24 0.41 5.38 10.43
C CYS A 24 0.71 6.42 11.52
N ASN A 25 -0.33 7.04 12.06
CA ASN A 25 -0.24 7.83 13.28
C ASN A 25 -0.09 6.94 14.53
N LYS A 26 0.21 7.55 15.68
CA LYS A 26 0.53 6.83 16.93
C LYS A 26 -0.59 5.88 17.39
N ASP A 27 -1.84 6.29 17.16
CA ASP A 27 -3.07 5.59 17.52
C ASP A 27 -3.64 4.75 16.37
N GLN A 28 -2.96 4.68 15.21
CA GLN A 28 -3.36 3.89 14.04
C GLN A 28 -4.77 4.22 13.50
N SER A 29 -5.31 5.39 13.80
CA SER A 29 -6.61 5.84 13.29
C SER A 29 -6.54 6.38 11.85
N VAL A 30 -5.34 6.72 11.38
CA VAL A 30 -5.10 7.23 10.03
C VAL A 30 -3.83 6.62 9.44
N TYR A 31 -3.97 6.11 8.22
CA TYR A 31 -2.91 5.59 7.39
C TYR A 31 -2.62 6.52 6.21
N ARG A 32 -1.39 6.49 5.73
CA ARG A 32 -0.95 7.20 4.54
C ARG A 32 -0.23 6.25 3.61
N LEU A 33 -0.67 6.21 2.36
CA LEU A 33 0.03 5.51 1.30
C LEU A 33 0.89 6.51 0.53
N ILE A 34 2.17 6.19 0.41
CA ILE A 34 3.15 7.02 -0.30
C ILE A 34 3.90 6.14 -1.29
N ALA A 35 3.83 6.47 -2.57
CA ALA A 35 4.68 5.84 -3.57
C ALA A 35 6.12 6.38 -3.45
N GLU A 36 7.07 5.45 -3.39
CA GLU A 36 8.49 5.71 -3.21
C GLU A 36 9.32 5.05 -4.30
N ARG A 37 10.44 5.68 -4.66
CA ARG A 37 11.47 5.08 -5.50
C ARG A 37 12.82 5.20 -4.79
N GLY A 38 13.45 4.06 -4.53
CA GLY A 38 14.72 4.02 -3.77
C GLY A 38 14.59 4.60 -2.34
N GLY A 39 13.45 4.40 -1.68
CA GLY A 39 13.18 4.90 -0.33
C GLY A 39 12.90 6.41 -0.24
N CYS A 40 12.67 7.07 -1.36
CA CYS A 40 12.29 8.48 -1.42
C CYS A 40 10.92 8.64 -2.08
N LYS A 41 10.05 9.49 -1.52
CA LYS A 41 8.75 9.83 -2.11
C LYS A 41 8.90 10.28 -3.56
N ILE A 42 8.07 9.73 -4.45
CA ILE A 42 8.00 10.17 -5.84
C ILE A 42 7.32 11.55 -5.87
N ARG A 43 8.01 12.56 -6.44
CA ARG A 43 7.56 13.96 -6.36
C ARG A 43 6.17 14.23 -6.94
N SER A 44 5.76 13.46 -7.95
CA SER A 44 4.46 13.59 -8.62
C SER A 44 3.39 12.63 -8.09
N SER A 45 3.71 11.78 -7.10
CA SER A 45 2.73 10.84 -6.57
C SER A 45 1.77 11.53 -5.61
N ILE A 46 0.54 11.02 -5.60
CA ILE A 46 -0.50 11.41 -4.65
C ILE A 46 -0.17 10.74 -3.31
N GLU A 47 -0.35 11.48 -2.22
CA GLU A 47 -0.34 10.93 -0.87
C GLU A 47 -1.78 10.62 -0.50
N VAL A 48 -2.10 9.33 -0.40
CA VAL A 48 -3.45 8.86 -0.08
C VAL A 48 -3.56 8.79 1.42
N HIS A 49 -4.67 9.27 1.98
CA HIS A 49 -4.98 9.17 3.39
C HIS A 49 -6.17 8.24 3.56
N LEU A 50 -6.03 7.24 4.42
CA LEU A 50 -7.08 6.29 4.75
C LEU A 50 -7.35 6.35 6.25
N THR A 51 -8.61 6.25 6.64
CA THR A 51 -9.01 5.92 8.02
C THR A 51 -8.69 4.46 8.33
N ASN A 52 -8.76 4.06 9.61
CA ASN A 52 -8.58 2.65 9.96
C ASN A 52 -9.66 1.76 9.35
N GLU A 53 -10.92 2.21 9.31
CA GLU A 53 -12.02 1.46 8.70
C GLU A 53 -11.79 1.25 7.19
N GLU A 54 -11.41 2.30 6.46
CA GLU A 54 -11.09 2.17 5.03
C GLU A 54 -9.89 1.23 4.82
N TYR A 55 -8.86 1.33 5.65
CA TYR A 55 -7.68 0.46 5.55
C TYR A 55 -8.00 -1.02 5.84
N GLU A 56 -8.80 -1.29 6.88
CA GLU A 56 -9.25 -2.64 7.22
C GLU A 56 -10.16 -3.21 6.12
N GLU A 57 -11.08 -2.42 5.56
CA GLU A 57 -11.91 -2.84 4.42
C GLU A 57 -11.02 -3.20 3.21
N TYR A 58 -9.95 -2.46 2.95
CA TYR A 58 -8.98 -2.79 1.90
C TYR A 58 -8.20 -4.07 2.17
N GLU A 59 -7.87 -4.38 3.43
CA GLU A 59 -7.21 -5.63 3.77
C GLU A 59 -8.18 -6.82 3.74
N GLU A 60 -9.44 -6.63 4.18
CA GLU A 60 -10.48 -7.67 4.29
C GLU A 60 -11.10 -8.02 2.92
N TYR A 61 -11.30 -7.06 2.01
CA TYR A 61 -11.84 -7.34 0.66
C TYR A 61 -10.97 -8.30 -0.15
N GLU A 62 -9.68 -8.44 0.19
CA GLU A 62 -8.78 -9.41 -0.43
C GLU A 62 -8.66 -10.73 0.34
N GLU A 63 -9.28 -10.85 1.52
CA GLU A 63 -9.37 -12.12 2.26
C GLU A 63 -10.59 -12.96 1.84
N TYR A 64 -11.55 -12.37 1.11
CA TYR A 64 -12.86 -12.98 0.77
C TYR A 64 -13.15 -13.21 -0.73
N GLU A 65 -12.15 -13.33 -1.59
CA GLU A 65 -12.32 -14.19 -2.77
C GLU A 65 -11.82 -15.59 -2.40
N GLU A 66 -12.74 -16.55 -2.45
CA GLU A 66 -12.61 -17.96 -2.11
C GLU A 66 -11.54 -18.67 -2.99
N TYR A 67 -10.28 -18.33 -2.77
CA TYR A 67 -9.12 -19.05 -3.29
C TYR A 67 -8.52 -19.81 -2.13
N GLU A 68 -8.70 -21.13 -2.16
CA GLU A 68 -8.13 -22.12 -1.24
C GLU A 68 -6.75 -21.69 -0.72
N GLU A 69 -6.59 -21.72 0.60
CA GLU A 69 -5.37 -21.46 1.38
C GLU A 69 -4.06 -21.68 0.58
N LEU A 70 -3.55 -20.63 -0.06
CA LEU A 70 -2.15 -20.54 -0.41
C LEU A 70 -1.52 -19.45 0.45
N PRO A 71 -0.94 -19.81 1.61
CA PRO A 71 -0.08 -18.88 2.32
C PRO A 71 1.07 -18.59 1.36
N HIS A 72 1.27 -17.33 0.97
CA HIS A 72 2.35 -16.86 0.11
C HIS A 72 2.14 -16.85 -1.41
N ASP A 73 0.93 -16.58 -1.94
CA ASP A 73 0.83 -16.27 -3.37
C ASP A 73 1.36 -14.85 -3.69
N PRO A 74 2.47 -14.70 -4.45
CA PRO A 74 2.97 -13.40 -4.89
C PRO A 74 2.08 -12.68 -5.92
N TYR A 75 1.08 -13.34 -6.51
CA TYR A 75 0.15 -12.73 -7.46
C TYR A 75 -0.86 -11.80 -6.76
N ASN A 76 -1.35 -12.15 -5.56
CA ASN A 76 -2.16 -11.21 -4.74
C ASN A 76 -1.35 -9.97 -4.32
N LEU A 77 -0.03 -10.14 -4.13
CA LEU A 77 0.87 -9.02 -3.84
C LEU A 77 1.06 -8.09 -5.06
N MET A 78 0.77 -8.55 -6.28
CA MET A 78 0.87 -7.74 -7.49
C MET A 78 -0.40 -6.90 -7.68
N ASP A 79 -1.59 -7.48 -7.61
CA ASP A 79 -2.84 -6.74 -7.82
C ASP A 79 -3.05 -5.69 -6.74
N ARG A 80 -2.81 -6.04 -5.46
CA ARG A 80 -2.77 -5.11 -4.35
C ARG A 80 -1.78 -3.97 -4.57
N PHE A 81 -0.59 -4.30 -5.07
CA PHE A 81 0.42 -3.29 -5.38
C PHE A 81 -0.02 -2.37 -6.53
N LEU A 82 -0.55 -2.92 -7.63
CA LEU A 82 -1.00 -2.16 -8.78
C LEU A 82 -2.17 -1.24 -8.41
N HIS A 83 -3.12 -1.74 -7.62
CA HIS A 83 -4.25 -0.97 -7.14
C HIS A 83 -3.79 0.19 -6.25
N THR A 84 -3.03 -0.09 -5.19
CA THR A 84 -2.54 0.95 -4.27
C THR A 84 -1.58 1.94 -4.94
N ALA A 85 -0.77 1.49 -5.90
CA ALA A 85 0.06 2.36 -6.72
C ALA A 85 -0.81 3.29 -7.58
N SER A 86 -1.90 2.79 -8.17
CA SER A 86 -2.84 3.60 -8.96
C SER A 86 -3.54 4.67 -8.12
N MET A 87 -3.89 4.37 -6.87
CA MET A 87 -4.41 5.37 -5.92
C MET A 87 -3.38 6.47 -5.64
N CYS A 88 -2.10 6.11 -5.59
CA CYS A 88 -0.99 7.05 -5.49
C CYS A 88 -0.67 7.78 -6.82
N GLY A 89 -1.46 7.60 -7.87
CA GLY A 89 -1.26 8.20 -9.19
C GLY A 89 -0.11 7.57 -9.99
N ILE A 90 0.30 6.35 -9.65
CA ILE A 90 1.34 5.60 -10.35
C ILE A 90 0.69 4.50 -11.18
N TYR A 91 0.91 4.53 -12.49
CA TYR A 91 0.39 3.55 -13.43
C TYR A 91 1.55 2.81 -14.09
N PHE A 92 1.38 1.49 -14.25
CA PHE A 92 2.31 0.62 -14.95
C PHE A 92 1.64 0.16 -16.25
N HIS A 93 2.41 0.10 -17.34
CA HIS A 93 1.98 -0.28 -18.68
C HIS A 93 2.72 -1.53 -19.14
#